data_AF-A0A2P2NIP4-F1
#
_entry.id   AF-A0A2P2NIP4-F1
#
_cell.length_a   1.000
_cell.length_b   1.000
_cell.length_c   1.000
_cell.angle_alpha   90.00
_cell.angle_beta   90.00
_cell.angle_gamma   90.00
#
_symmetry.space_group_name_H-M   'P 1'
#
loop_
_entity.id
_entity.type
_entity.pdbx_description
1 polymer ?
#
loop_
_entity_poly.entity_id
_entity_poly.type
_entity_poly.pdbx_seq_one_letter_code
_entity_poly.pdbx_strand_id
1 'polypeptide(L)'
;MVHKSPESDTWDLAMRSHRLWKMFAETVRDQGLDPFQALGWKKNGSLLVGRTHEESEMLKRRVKLLCEAGLRAEYLSSGDLQSEEPELWVGEEGGAAFVPDDCQLDAMRSVAIIEKANRQYASKGRYAEFYHDPVTRLLRCSGSGKLQGVQTSKNVLYSDKAIIVAAGCWSGSLVHDLFRELDVALEVPVKPRKGNLLVLENFSFLKLNHGLMEMGYVDHVNGKNSETSASGPADQAKNLSVSMVATMDTSGGLVLGKILKS
;
A
#
# COMPACT_ATOMS: atom_id res chain seq x y z
N MET A 1 8.18 -0.03 5.63
CA MET A 1 9.24 -1.04 5.44
C MET A 1 9.15 -2.18 6.43
N VAL A 2 8.65 -1.98 7.66
CA VAL A 2 8.62 -3.03 8.71
C VAL A 2 8.01 -4.39 8.30
N HIS A 3 7.07 -4.45 7.35
CA HIS A 3 6.45 -5.69 6.84
C HIS A 3 7.01 -6.18 5.48
N LYS A 4 7.91 -5.43 4.83
CA LYS A 4 8.49 -5.75 3.50
C LYS A 4 9.72 -6.66 3.60
N SER A 5 9.79 -7.73 2.81
CA SER A 5 10.97 -8.61 2.80
C SER A 5 12.10 -8.01 1.96
N PRO A 6 13.34 -7.85 2.49
CA PRO A 6 14.51 -7.49 1.69
C PRO A 6 14.80 -8.41 0.52
N GLU A 7 14.41 -9.68 0.65
CA GLU A 7 14.59 -10.72 -0.37
C GLU A 7 13.52 -10.69 -1.48
N SER A 8 12.53 -9.79 -1.40
CA SER A 8 11.48 -9.70 -2.41
C SER A 8 12.01 -9.03 -3.68
N ASP A 9 11.57 -9.52 -4.84
CA ASP A 9 11.79 -8.89 -6.16
C ASP A 9 11.32 -7.41 -6.23
N THR A 10 10.46 -6.99 -5.31
CA THR A 10 9.95 -5.60 -5.23
C THR A 10 10.70 -4.71 -4.25
N TRP A 11 11.75 -5.22 -3.59
CA TRP A 11 12.48 -4.49 -2.54
C TRP A 11 13.06 -3.17 -3.03
N ASP A 12 13.83 -3.20 -4.12
CA ASP A 12 14.47 -2.00 -4.68
C ASP A 12 13.44 -0.94 -5.09
N LEU A 13 12.30 -1.38 -5.63
CA LEU A 13 11.20 -0.50 -5.96
C LEU A 13 10.57 0.11 -4.71
N ALA A 14 10.38 -0.66 -3.65
CA ALA A 14 9.87 -0.17 -2.37
C ALA A 14 10.82 0.85 -1.72
N MET A 15 12.13 0.56 -1.71
CA MET A 15 13.16 1.47 -1.19
C MET A 15 13.23 2.76 -2.01
N ARG A 16 13.17 2.66 -3.34
CA ARG A 16 13.15 3.84 -4.22
C ARG A 16 11.88 4.66 -4.01
N SER A 17 10.72 4.03 -3.89
CA SER A 17 9.45 4.70 -3.60
C SER A 17 9.51 5.46 -2.28
N HIS A 18 9.99 4.83 -1.21
CA HIS A 18 10.17 5.46 0.11
C HIS A 18 11.06 6.71 0.03
N ARG A 19 12.19 6.63 -0.68
CA ARG A 19 13.07 7.78 -0.94
C ARG A 19 12.37 8.89 -1.70
N LEU A 20 11.64 8.57 -2.77
CA LEU A 20 10.92 9.56 -3.59
C LEU A 20 9.84 10.29 -2.79
N TRP A 21 9.10 9.58 -1.93
CA TRP A 21 8.11 10.20 -1.05
C TRP A 21 8.75 11.12 -0.01
N LYS A 22 9.87 10.71 0.59
CA LYS A 22 10.65 11.60 1.47
C LYS A 22 11.10 12.86 0.73
N MET A 23 11.68 12.73 -0.46
CA MET A 23 12.10 13.87 -1.29
C MET A 23 10.93 14.78 -1.67
N PHE A 24 9.76 14.19 -1.97
CA PHE A 24 8.57 14.98 -2.30
C PHE A 24 8.05 15.77 -1.10
N ALA A 25 8.02 15.17 0.09
CA ALA A 25 7.67 15.87 1.31
C ALA A 25 8.64 17.03 1.64
N GLU A 26 9.94 16.86 1.39
CA GLU A 26 10.91 17.97 1.51
C GLU A 26 10.67 19.05 0.44
N THR A 27 10.38 18.67 -0.80
CA THR A 27 10.04 19.63 -1.87
C THR A 27 8.80 20.47 -1.51
N VAL A 28 7.77 19.84 -0.93
CA VAL A 28 6.58 20.55 -0.43
C VAL A 28 6.96 21.55 0.65
N ARG A 29 7.88 21.19 1.56
CA ARG A 29 8.40 22.10 2.59
C ARG A 29 9.19 23.26 2.00
N ASP A 30 10.05 22.99 1.03
CA ASP A 30 10.86 24.02 0.35
C ASP A 30 9.99 25.03 -0.41
N GLN A 31 8.78 24.64 -0.80
CA GLN A 31 7.76 25.52 -1.39
C GLN A 31 6.97 26.33 -0.34
N GLY A 32 7.32 26.24 0.95
CA GLY A 32 6.67 26.95 2.04
C GLY A 32 5.35 26.34 2.50
N LEU A 33 5.03 25.11 2.09
CA LEU A 33 3.84 24.39 2.53
C LEU A 33 4.19 23.42 3.66
N ASP A 34 3.25 23.17 4.57
CA ASP A 34 3.40 22.12 5.57
C ASP A 34 3.11 20.74 4.96
N PRO A 35 4.08 19.79 4.91
CA PRO A 35 3.85 18.45 4.39
C PRO A 35 2.76 17.67 5.15
N PHE A 36 2.58 17.93 6.46
CA PHE A 36 1.50 17.31 7.22
C PHE A 36 0.13 17.74 6.68
N GLN A 37 -0.07 19.05 6.44
CA GLN A 37 -1.32 19.55 5.88
C GLN A 37 -1.52 19.13 4.42
N ALA A 38 -0.47 19.25 3.61
CA ALA A 38 -0.53 19.06 2.16
C ALA A 38 -0.62 17.59 1.73
N LEU A 39 0.10 16.69 2.40
CA LEU A 39 0.20 15.27 2.03
C LEU A 39 -0.38 14.34 3.10
N GLY A 40 -0.71 14.85 4.29
CA GLY A 40 -0.87 14.00 5.46
C GLY A 40 0.42 13.32 5.88
N TRP A 41 1.58 13.90 5.54
CA TRP A 41 2.88 13.27 5.74
C TRP A 41 3.23 13.15 7.23
N LYS A 42 3.48 11.92 7.68
CA LYS A 42 3.89 11.58 9.05
C LYS A 42 5.17 10.78 9.03
N LYS A 43 6.20 11.26 9.73
CA LYS A 43 7.45 10.53 9.98
C LYS A 43 7.41 9.90 11.37
N ASN A 44 6.44 9.02 11.58
CA ASN A 44 6.12 8.46 12.88
C ASN A 44 6.45 6.96 12.99
N GLY A 45 7.31 6.44 12.12
CA GLY A 45 7.74 5.04 12.15
C GLY A 45 6.61 4.03 11.97
N SER A 46 6.96 2.74 12.05
CA SER A 46 5.97 1.68 12.12
C SER A 46 6.43 0.49 12.94
N LEU A 47 5.46 -0.13 13.61
CA LEU A 47 5.61 -1.29 14.46
C LEU A 47 4.92 -2.49 13.83
N LEU A 48 5.61 -3.63 13.83
CA LEU A 48 5.03 -4.94 13.58
C LEU A 48 4.98 -5.69 14.91
N VAL A 49 3.79 -6.05 15.35
CA VAL A 49 3.51 -6.45 16.73
C VAL A 49 3.18 -7.93 16.81
N GLY A 50 3.74 -8.61 17.82
CA GLY A 50 3.51 -10.02 18.14
C GLY A 50 3.18 -10.17 19.62
N ARG A 51 2.37 -11.17 19.95
CA ARG A 51 1.82 -11.41 21.29
C ARG A 51 2.25 -12.75 21.89
N THR A 52 2.88 -13.62 21.12
CA THR A 52 3.41 -14.91 21.61
C THR A 52 4.93 -14.92 21.57
N HIS A 53 5.53 -15.83 22.32
CA HIS A 53 6.96 -16.08 22.29
C HIS A 53 7.48 -16.39 20.87
N GLU A 54 6.74 -17.21 20.10
CA GLU A 54 7.11 -17.57 18.73
C GLU A 54 7.11 -16.36 17.79
N GLU A 55 6.09 -15.51 17.89
CA GLU A 55 6.01 -14.27 17.11
C GLU A 55 7.15 -13.32 17.49
N SER A 56 7.46 -13.18 18.78
CA SER A 56 8.60 -12.39 19.26
C SER A 56 9.94 -12.87 18.67
N GLU A 57 10.16 -14.17 18.58
CA GLU A 57 11.34 -14.72 17.91
C GLU A 57 11.35 -14.44 16.39
N MET A 58 10.18 -14.46 15.73
CA MET A 58 10.07 -14.05 14.32
C MET A 58 10.39 -12.56 14.13
N LEU A 59 9.94 -11.69 15.04
CA LEU A 59 10.20 -10.26 15.02
C LEU A 59 11.70 -9.96 15.17
N LYS A 60 12.40 -10.62 16.09
CA LYS A 60 13.86 -10.50 16.24
C LYS A 60 14.61 -10.87 14.96
N ARG A 61 14.26 -12.01 14.35
CA ARG A 61 14.83 -12.41 13.04
C ARG A 61 14.56 -11.37 11.97
N ARG A 62 13.35 -10.80 11.96
CA ARG A 62 12.97 -9.78 11.00
C ARG A 62 13.75 -8.48 11.17
N VAL A 63 13.96 -8.01 12.39
CA VAL A 63 14.82 -6.86 12.69
C VAL A 63 16.23 -7.10 12.16
N LYS A 64 16.81 -8.27 12.41
CA LYS A 64 18.13 -8.64 11.89
C LYS A 64 18.20 -8.52 10.36
N LEU A 65 17.22 -9.09 9.64
CA LEU A 65 17.15 -9.01 8.18
C LEU A 65 17.05 -7.57 7.67
N LEU A 66 16.26 -6.72 8.33
CA LEU A 66 16.12 -5.31 7.95
C LEU A 66 17.43 -4.54 8.19
N CYS A 67 18.11 -4.80 9.30
CA CYS A 67 19.42 -4.20 9.60
C CYS A 67 20.50 -4.63 8.61
N GLU A 68 20.54 -5.92 8.24
CA GLU A 68 21.45 -6.43 7.20
C GLU A 68 21.17 -5.79 5.83
N ALA A 69 19.91 -5.43 5.56
CA ALA A 69 19.50 -4.66 4.38
C ALA A 69 19.77 -3.14 4.50
N GLY A 70 20.42 -2.68 5.56
CA GLY A 70 20.83 -1.29 5.76
C GLY A 70 19.73 -0.37 6.31
N LEU A 71 18.63 -0.91 6.83
CA LEU A 71 17.61 -0.12 7.52
C LEU A 71 17.92 -0.01 9.01
N ARG A 72 17.54 1.12 9.61
CA ARG A 72 17.45 1.20 11.07
C ARG A 72 16.21 0.47 11.51
N ALA A 73 16.39 -0.61 12.26
CA ALA A 73 15.31 -1.38 12.87
C ALA A 73 15.74 -1.86 14.25
N GLU A 74 14.77 -1.99 15.16
CA GLU A 74 15.02 -2.49 16.50
C GLU A 74 13.90 -3.43 16.96
N TYR A 75 14.24 -4.34 17.85
CA TYR A 75 13.26 -5.17 18.53
C TYR A 75 12.94 -4.53 19.88
N LEU A 76 11.67 -4.26 20.13
CA LEU A 76 11.16 -3.75 21.40
C LEU A 76 10.57 -4.93 22.17
N SER A 77 11.08 -5.16 23.39
CA SER A 77 10.43 -6.07 24.34
C SER A 77 9.09 -5.49 24.80
N SER A 78 8.25 -6.29 25.46
CA SER A 78 6.99 -5.79 26.04
C SER A 78 7.17 -4.54 26.91
N GLY A 79 8.22 -4.49 27.74
CA GLY A 79 8.52 -3.34 28.59
C GLY A 79 9.01 -2.11 27.82
N ASP A 80 9.91 -2.29 26.84
CA ASP A 80 10.38 -1.18 26.01
C ASP A 80 9.25 -0.63 25.14
N LEU A 81 8.43 -1.53 24.58
CA LEU A 81 7.26 -1.18 23.78
C LEU A 81 6.23 -0.39 24.59
N GLN A 82 6.03 -0.70 25.87
CA GLN A 82 5.13 0.07 26.73
C GLN A 82 5.60 1.53 26.92
N SER A 83 6.90 1.79 26.81
CA SER A 83 7.43 3.16 26.88
C SER A 83 7.18 3.92 25.57
N GLU A 84 7.32 3.24 24.43
CA GLU A 84 7.14 3.82 23.08
C GLU A 84 5.67 3.94 22.66
N GLU A 85 4.83 2.98 23.06
CA GLU A 85 3.43 2.87 22.70
C GLU A 85 2.58 2.47 23.94
N PRO A 86 2.35 3.40 24.90
CA PRO A 86 1.76 3.08 26.21
C PRO A 86 0.34 2.50 26.16
N GLU A 87 -0.41 2.82 25.11
CA GLU A 87 -1.79 2.36 24.92
C GLU A 87 -1.87 0.96 24.28
N LEU A 88 -0.72 0.37 23.92
CA LEU A 88 -0.64 -0.94 23.29
C LEU A 88 -0.24 -2.01 24.31
N TRP A 89 -1.08 -3.04 24.46
CA TRP A 89 -0.79 -4.19 25.31
C TRP A 89 -0.53 -5.45 24.47
N VAL A 90 0.62 -6.09 24.71
CA VAL A 90 1.07 -7.29 23.97
C VAL A 90 1.29 -8.53 24.84
N GLY A 91 1.07 -8.43 26.16
CA GLY A 91 1.43 -9.47 27.12
C GLY A 91 2.93 -9.53 27.41
N GLU A 92 3.34 -10.35 28.38
CA GLU A 92 4.75 -10.40 28.85
C GLU A 92 5.69 -11.01 27.80
N GLU A 93 5.21 -11.98 27.03
CA GLU A 93 6.00 -12.68 25.99
C GLU A 93 5.98 -11.97 24.63
N GLY A 94 5.14 -10.94 24.48
CA GLY A 94 4.99 -10.17 23.26
C GLY A 94 6.11 -9.14 23.04
N GLY A 95 6.03 -8.47 21.90
CA GLY A 95 6.98 -7.43 21.51
C GLY A 95 6.68 -6.84 20.13
N ALA A 96 7.59 -6.01 19.63
CA ALA A 96 7.47 -5.42 18.30
C ALA A 96 8.81 -5.32 17.57
N ALA A 97 8.77 -5.49 16.25
CA ALA A 97 9.81 -4.97 15.37
C ALA A 97 9.46 -3.51 15.03
N PHE A 98 10.39 -2.60 15.25
CA PHE A 98 10.21 -1.17 15.04
C PHE A 98 11.13 -0.66 13.93
N VAL A 99 10.57 0.13 13.01
CA VAL A 99 11.34 0.85 11.98
C VAL A 99 11.02 2.34 12.09
N PRO A 100 11.89 3.14 12.74
CA PRO A 100 11.61 4.56 12.99
C PRO A 100 11.58 5.40 11.71
N ASP A 101 12.27 4.96 10.65
CA ASP A 101 12.35 5.69 9.39
C ASP A 101 11.14 5.51 8.48
N ASP A 102 10.18 4.67 8.87
CA ASP A 102 8.93 4.52 8.15
C ASP A 102 8.05 5.76 8.26
N CYS A 103 7.23 5.97 7.23
CA CYS A 103 6.40 7.15 7.09
C CYS A 103 5.01 6.75 6.59
N GLN A 104 4.02 7.58 6.92
CA GLN A 104 2.65 7.47 6.47
C GLN A 104 2.24 8.73 5.73
N LEU A 105 1.23 8.63 4.89
CA LEU A 105 0.64 9.74 4.17
C LEU A 105 -0.87 9.54 4.02
N ASP A 106 -1.59 10.62 3.74
CA ASP A 106 -2.98 10.57 3.32
C ASP A 106 -3.01 10.39 1.79
N ALA A 107 -3.57 9.27 1.35
CA ALA A 107 -3.59 8.91 -0.06
C ALA A 107 -4.40 9.91 -0.91
N MET A 108 -5.52 10.42 -0.38
CA MET A 108 -6.40 11.33 -1.11
C MET A 108 -5.75 12.70 -1.26
N ARG A 109 -5.17 13.24 -0.18
CA ARG A 109 -4.42 14.50 -0.23
C ARG A 109 -3.22 14.40 -1.17
N SER A 110 -2.49 13.29 -1.10
CA SER A 110 -1.31 13.06 -1.93
C SER A 110 -1.65 12.97 -3.43
N VAL A 111 -2.76 12.31 -3.79
CA VAL A 111 -3.21 12.29 -5.20
C VAL A 111 -3.69 13.67 -5.64
N ALA A 112 -4.46 14.36 -4.81
CA ALA A 112 -4.99 15.69 -5.12
C ALA A 112 -3.86 16.73 -5.38
N ILE A 113 -2.76 16.67 -4.64
CA ILE A 113 -1.63 17.59 -4.89
C ILE A 113 -0.89 17.24 -6.19
N ILE A 114 -0.73 15.95 -6.51
CA ILE A 114 -0.10 15.51 -7.76
C ILE A 114 -0.96 15.93 -8.95
N GLU A 115 -2.27 15.73 -8.86
CA GLU A 115 -3.25 16.19 -9.84
C GLU A 115 -3.18 17.72 -10.03
N LYS A 116 -3.21 18.48 -8.94
CA LYS A 116 -3.07 19.95 -8.98
C LYS A 116 -1.77 20.39 -9.64
N ALA A 117 -0.65 19.73 -9.35
CA ALA A 117 0.63 20.01 -9.99
C ALA A 117 0.59 19.71 -11.50
N ASN A 118 -0.02 18.60 -11.91
CA ASN A 118 -0.14 18.23 -13.32
C ASN A 118 -0.97 19.22 -14.13
N ARG A 119 -2.02 19.81 -13.53
CA ARG A 119 -2.86 20.83 -14.19
C ARG A 119 -2.10 22.07 -14.65
N GLN A 120 -0.93 22.37 -14.07
CA GLN A 120 -0.07 23.47 -14.54
C GLN A 120 0.42 23.25 -15.99
N TYR A 121 0.50 21.99 -16.44
CA TYR A 121 0.87 21.63 -17.80
C TYR A 121 -0.28 21.70 -18.81
N ALA A 122 -1.52 21.90 -18.35
CA ALA A 122 -2.69 22.04 -19.23
C ALA A 122 -2.58 23.28 -20.12
N SER A 123 -2.10 24.40 -19.57
CA SER A 123 -1.83 25.64 -20.33
C SER A 123 -0.82 25.46 -21.48
N LYS A 124 0.00 24.40 -21.41
CA LYS A 124 1.00 24.04 -22.43
C LYS A 124 0.49 22.95 -23.38
N GLY A 125 -0.78 22.56 -23.29
CA GLY A 125 -1.38 21.48 -24.08
C GLY A 125 -0.78 20.10 -23.78
N ARG A 126 -0.14 19.91 -22.62
CA ARG A 126 0.57 18.67 -22.26
C ARG A 126 -0.19 17.78 -21.27
N TYR A 127 -1.35 18.22 -20.81
CA TYR A 127 -2.14 17.51 -19.82
C TYR A 127 -3.63 17.81 -20.00
N ALA A 128 -4.45 16.77 -19.88
CA ALA A 128 -5.90 16.84 -19.91
C ALA A 128 -6.46 15.71 -19.04
N GLU A 129 -7.62 15.95 -18.41
CA GLU A 129 -8.31 15.00 -17.53
C GLU A 129 -9.71 14.73 -18.12
N PHE A 130 -10.11 13.46 -18.16
CA PHE A 130 -11.42 13.04 -18.68
C PHE A 130 -12.12 12.16 -17.63
N TYR A 131 -12.99 12.78 -16.83
CA TYR A 131 -13.75 12.10 -15.78
C TYR A 131 -15.09 11.54 -16.28
N HIS A 132 -15.52 10.43 -15.69
CA HIS A 132 -16.75 9.73 -16.09
C HIS A 132 -16.81 9.46 -17.60
N ASP A 133 -15.66 9.05 -18.15
CA ASP A 133 -15.46 8.82 -19.59
C ASP A 133 -14.69 7.51 -19.82
N PRO A 134 -15.32 6.35 -19.53
CA PRO A 134 -14.66 5.05 -19.62
C PRO A 134 -14.18 4.74 -21.04
N VAL A 135 -13.00 4.13 -21.14
CA VAL A 135 -12.48 3.59 -22.40
C VAL A 135 -13.32 2.39 -22.83
N THR A 136 -13.78 2.39 -24.08
CA THR A 136 -14.67 1.35 -24.64
C THR A 136 -14.00 0.53 -25.74
N ARG A 137 -13.02 1.08 -26.45
CA ARG A 137 -12.33 0.39 -27.55
C ARG A 137 -10.93 0.93 -27.81
N LEU A 138 -10.03 0.07 -28.29
CA LEU A 138 -8.74 0.46 -28.85
C LEU A 138 -8.87 0.84 -30.33
N LEU A 139 -8.32 1.98 -30.73
CA LEU A 139 -8.30 2.40 -32.13
C LEU A 139 -7.02 1.91 -32.81
N ARG A 140 -7.17 1.33 -34.00
CA ARG A 140 -6.07 0.78 -34.79
C ARG A 140 -6.14 1.25 -36.23
N CYS A 141 -4.98 1.43 -36.85
CA CYS A 141 -4.89 1.76 -38.26
C CYS A 141 -5.30 0.56 -39.12
N SER A 142 -6.24 0.77 -40.05
CA SER A 142 -6.58 -0.21 -41.10
C SER A 142 -5.32 -0.62 -41.86
N GLY A 143 -5.05 -1.93 -41.95
CA GLY A 143 -3.93 -2.51 -42.70
C GLY A 143 -2.67 -2.81 -41.90
N SER A 144 -2.27 -1.97 -40.93
CA SER A 144 -1.05 -2.22 -40.12
C SER A 144 -1.34 -2.81 -38.73
N GLY A 145 -2.57 -2.69 -38.24
CA GLY A 145 -2.95 -3.13 -36.89
C GLY A 145 -2.31 -2.31 -35.76
N LYS A 146 -1.53 -1.27 -36.09
CA LYS A 146 -0.87 -0.38 -35.12
C LYS A 146 -1.91 0.38 -34.32
N LEU A 147 -1.73 0.41 -32.99
CA LEU A 147 -2.54 1.24 -32.09
C LEU A 147 -2.34 2.73 -32.41
N GLN A 148 -3.47 3.44 -32.54
CA GLN A 148 -3.53 4.87 -32.82
C GLN A 148 -4.13 5.66 -31.66
N GLY A 149 -4.85 5.02 -30.75
CA GLY A 149 -5.55 5.71 -29.68
C GLY A 149 -6.59 4.85 -28.99
N VAL A 150 -7.49 5.52 -28.27
CA VAL A 150 -8.61 4.92 -27.56
C VAL A 150 -9.90 5.66 -27.89
N GLN A 151 -10.98 4.90 -28.00
CA GLN A 151 -12.34 5.42 -27.96
C GLN A 151 -12.82 5.37 -26.51
N THR A 152 -13.35 6.48 -26.01
CA THR A 152 -14.07 6.55 -24.75
C THR A 152 -15.57 6.71 -25.01
N SER A 153 -16.40 6.80 -23.97
CA SER A 153 -17.85 7.00 -24.14
C SER A 153 -18.20 8.39 -24.69
N LYS A 154 -17.31 9.38 -24.54
CA LYS A 154 -17.52 10.77 -24.95
C LYS A 154 -16.48 11.30 -25.95
N ASN A 155 -15.32 10.67 -26.07
CA ASN A 155 -14.17 11.22 -26.81
C ASN A 155 -13.45 10.16 -27.66
N VAL A 156 -12.63 10.67 -28.58
CA VAL A 156 -11.60 9.90 -29.27
C VAL A 156 -10.25 10.52 -28.91
N LEU A 157 -9.37 9.73 -28.31
CA LEU A 157 -8.06 10.18 -27.85
C LEU A 157 -6.96 9.45 -28.62
N TYR A 158 -6.23 10.17 -29.46
CA TYR A 158 -5.10 9.64 -30.22
C TYR A 158 -3.82 9.63 -29.37
N SER A 159 -2.96 8.64 -29.60
CA SER A 159 -1.63 8.54 -28.98
C SER A 159 -0.59 8.15 -30.01
N ASP A 160 0.47 8.95 -30.09
CA ASP A 160 1.60 8.70 -30.99
C ASP A 160 2.65 7.77 -30.39
N LYS A 161 2.64 7.59 -29.06
CA LYS A 161 3.73 6.94 -28.31
C LYS A 161 3.27 5.67 -27.61
N ALA A 162 2.35 5.80 -26.66
CA ALA A 162 1.94 4.70 -25.80
C ALA A 162 0.55 4.94 -25.20
N ILE A 163 -0.12 3.84 -24.89
CA ILE A 163 -1.32 3.80 -24.06
C ILE A 163 -0.95 2.97 -22.83
N ILE A 164 -1.18 3.51 -21.64
CA ILE A 164 -0.84 2.86 -20.37
C ILE A 164 -2.15 2.48 -19.67
N VAL A 165 -2.31 1.19 -19.35
CA VAL A 165 -3.42 0.71 -18.53
C VAL A 165 -3.04 0.84 -17.06
N ALA A 166 -3.66 1.79 -16.37
CA ALA A 166 -3.48 2.04 -14.93
C ALA A 166 -4.82 1.95 -14.18
N ALA A 167 -5.68 1.00 -14.57
CA ALA A 167 -7.07 0.89 -14.11
C ALA A 167 -7.24 0.10 -12.80
N GLY A 168 -6.20 0.00 -11.97
CA GLY A 168 -6.25 -0.72 -10.69
C GLY A 168 -6.76 -2.16 -10.83
N CYS A 169 -7.69 -2.56 -9.95
CA CYS A 169 -8.27 -3.89 -9.94
C CYS A 169 -9.20 -4.20 -11.13
N TRP A 170 -9.58 -3.19 -11.92
CA TRP A 170 -10.36 -3.34 -13.16
C TRP A 170 -9.50 -3.59 -14.38
N SER A 171 -8.16 -3.58 -14.26
CA SER A 171 -7.26 -3.77 -15.41
C SER A 171 -7.49 -5.10 -16.12
N GLY A 172 -7.79 -6.18 -15.38
CA GLY A 172 -8.10 -7.48 -15.96
C GLY A 172 -9.36 -7.48 -16.82
N SER A 173 -10.48 -7.00 -16.27
CA SER A 173 -11.74 -6.90 -17.03
C SER A 173 -11.64 -5.92 -18.19
N LEU A 174 -10.97 -4.76 -17.99
CA LEU A 174 -10.78 -3.77 -19.03
C LEU A 174 -9.96 -4.33 -20.20
N VAL A 175 -8.83 -4.97 -19.92
CA VAL A 175 -8.01 -5.59 -20.98
C VAL A 175 -8.78 -6.71 -21.67
N HIS A 176 -9.50 -7.55 -20.93
CA HIS A 176 -10.35 -8.57 -21.53
C HIS A 176 -11.36 -7.97 -22.52
N ASP A 177 -12.09 -6.93 -22.12
CA ASP A 177 -13.08 -6.27 -22.98
C ASP A 177 -12.45 -5.58 -24.20
N LEU A 178 -11.32 -4.89 -24.01
CA LEU A 178 -10.63 -4.18 -25.08
C LEU A 178 -9.98 -5.10 -26.11
N PHE A 179 -9.60 -6.31 -25.70
CA PHE A 179 -8.95 -7.29 -26.56
C PHE A 179 -9.88 -8.41 -27.02
N ARG A 180 -11.15 -8.46 -26.59
CA ARG A 180 -12.12 -9.50 -27.00
C ARG A 180 -12.29 -9.64 -28.52
N GLU A 181 -12.22 -8.52 -29.25
CA GLU A 181 -12.33 -8.51 -30.72
C GLU A 181 -11.02 -8.89 -31.43
N LEU A 182 -9.92 -9.02 -30.68
CA LEU A 182 -8.61 -9.41 -31.16
C LEU A 182 -8.42 -10.86 -30.70
N ASP A 183 -8.03 -11.76 -31.59
CA ASP A 183 -7.80 -13.18 -31.26
C ASP A 183 -6.50 -13.36 -30.42
N VAL A 184 -6.37 -12.55 -29.37
CA VAL A 184 -5.22 -12.41 -28.49
C VAL A 184 -5.73 -12.53 -27.07
N ALA A 185 -5.48 -13.69 -26.47
CA ALA A 185 -5.74 -13.90 -25.05
C ALA A 185 -4.64 -13.20 -24.22
N LEU A 186 -4.93 -11.98 -23.77
CA LEU A 186 -4.09 -11.27 -22.80
C LEU A 186 -4.73 -11.34 -21.42
N GLU A 187 -4.14 -12.14 -20.53
CA GLU A 187 -4.58 -12.24 -19.14
C GLU A 187 -3.75 -11.29 -18.26
N VAL A 188 -4.43 -10.41 -17.53
CA VAL A 188 -3.82 -9.58 -16.50
C VAL A 188 -4.21 -10.18 -15.14
N PRO A 189 -3.27 -10.76 -14.37
CA PRO A 189 -3.57 -11.55 -13.17
C PRO A 189 -3.86 -10.64 -11.96
N VAL A 190 -4.86 -9.77 -12.08
CA VAL A 190 -5.29 -8.83 -11.04
C VAL A 190 -6.78 -9.02 -10.78
N LYS A 191 -7.15 -9.15 -9.50
CA LYS A 191 -8.54 -9.28 -9.05
C LYS A 191 -8.80 -8.35 -7.87
N PRO A 192 -10.02 -7.80 -7.73
CA PRO A 192 -10.37 -6.97 -6.58
C PRO A 192 -10.35 -7.82 -5.30
N ARG A 193 -9.67 -7.32 -4.26
CA ARG A 193 -9.71 -7.87 -2.90
C ARG A 193 -10.34 -6.85 -1.98
N LYS A 194 -11.37 -7.26 -1.24
CA LYS A 194 -12.03 -6.39 -0.27
C LYS A 194 -11.15 -6.21 0.97
N GLY A 195 -10.88 -4.96 1.32
CA GLY A 195 -10.39 -4.56 2.65
C GLY A 195 -11.49 -3.81 3.39
N ASN A 196 -11.49 -3.87 4.72
CA ASN A 196 -12.40 -3.05 5.53
C ASN A 196 -11.57 -2.09 6.37
N LEU A 197 -12.02 -0.83 6.43
CA LEU A 197 -11.46 0.21 7.30
C LEU A 197 -12.60 0.71 8.20
N LEU A 198 -12.30 0.85 9.48
CA LEU A 198 -13.14 1.51 10.47
C LEU A 198 -12.40 2.75 10.93
N VAL A 199 -13.07 3.90 10.87
CA VAL A 199 -12.53 5.18 11.37
C VAL A 199 -13.39 5.61 12.55
N LEU A 200 -12.76 5.82 13.70
CA LEU A 200 -13.39 6.38 14.89
C LEU A 200 -13.00 7.87 14.97
N GLU A 201 -13.97 8.72 14.67
CA GLU A 201 -13.82 10.18 14.73
C GLU A 201 -14.01 10.70 16.17
N ASN A 202 -13.41 11.86 16.48
CA ASN A 202 -13.47 12.48 17.81
C ASN A 202 -13.02 11.54 18.95
N PHE A 203 -12.11 10.62 18.63
CA PHE A 203 -11.65 9.60 19.55
C PHE A 203 -10.38 10.08 20.26
N SER A 204 -10.52 10.53 21.51
CA SER A 204 -9.41 11.05 22.33
C SER A 204 -8.97 10.12 23.47
N PHE A 205 -9.57 8.93 23.58
CA PHE A 205 -9.34 8.01 24.70
C PHE A 205 -8.08 7.17 24.56
N LEU A 206 -7.55 7.03 23.34
CA LEU A 206 -6.32 6.31 23.06
C LEU A 206 -5.56 7.06 21.97
N LYS A 207 -4.25 7.07 22.11
CA LYS A 207 -3.32 7.71 21.19
C LYS A 207 -2.33 6.67 20.70
N LEU A 208 -2.22 6.55 19.38
CA LEU A 208 -1.14 5.78 18.76
C LEU A 208 -0.05 6.74 18.27
N ASN A 209 1.19 6.46 18.66
CA ASN A 209 2.36 7.21 18.21
C ASN A 209 2.79 6.71 16.82
N HIS A 210 2.75 5.40 16.60
CA HIS A 210 3.27 4.76 15.38
C HIS A 210 2.19 4.10 14.53
N GLY A 211 2.52 3.77 13.28
CA GLY A 211 1.71 2.87 12.47
C GLY A 211 1.86 1.42 12.94
N LEU A 212 0.77 0.77 13.35
CA LEU A 212 0.78 -0.59 13.89
C LEU A 212 0.29 -1.61 12.86
N MET A 213 0.92 -2.79 12.85
CA MET A 213 0.49 -3.96 12.11
C MET A 213 0.67 -5.21 12.97
N GLU A 214 -0.29 -6.13 12.96
CA GLU A 214 -0.10 -7.44 13.58
C GLU A 214 0.87 -8.30 12.74
N MET A 215 1.62 -9.20 13.39
CA MET A 215 2.58 -10.08 12.74
C MET A 215 1.94 -10.89 11.59
N GLY A 216 0.71 -11.36 11.78
CA GLY A 216 -0.07 -12.06 10.75
C GLY A 216 -0.33 -11.25 9.47
N TYR A 217 -0.12 -9.93 9.48
CA TYR A 217 -0.20 -9.09 8.29
C TYR A 217 0.87 -9.47 7.25
N VAL A 218 2.07 -9.87 7.69
CA VAL A 218 3.16 -10.26 6.80
C VAL A 218 2.76 -11.47 5.94
N ASP A 219 2.09 -12.45 6.54
CA ASP A 219 1.64 -13.66 5.84
C ASP A 219 0.54 -13.34 4.82
N HIS A 220 -0.32 -12.37 5.12
CA HIS A 220 -1.42 -11.95 4.25
C HIS A 220 -0.96 -11.17 3.02
N VAL A 221 0.11 -10.38 3.16
CA VAL A 221 0.67 -9.56 2.09
C VAL A 221 1.59 -10.39 1.19
N ASN A 222 2.38 -11.30 1.78
CA ASN A 222 3.34 -12.09 1.02
C ASN A 222 2.72 -13.36 0.39
N GLY A 223 1.45 -13.66 0.68
CA GLY A 223 0.74 -14.80 0.09
C GLY A 223 1.34 -16.16 0.46
N LYS A 224 2.27 -16.23 1.42
CA LYS A 224 2.87 -17.49 1.86
C LYS A 224 1.83 -18.30 2.64
N ASN A 225 1.75 -19.58 2.32
CA ASN A 225 1.12 -20.56 3.19
C ASN A 225 2.12 -20.86 4.29
N SER A 226 1.84 -20.44 5.51
CA SER A 226 2.46 -21.05 6.68
C SER A 226 1.93 -22.49 6.74
N GLU A 227 2.56 -23.40 6.00
CA GLU A 227 2.41 -24.83 6.23
C GLU A 227 3.16 -25.16 7.51
N THR A 228 2.54 -24.87 8.66
CA THR A 228 2.89 -25.56 9.89
C THR A 228 2.52 -27.02 9.68
N SER A 229 3.53 -27.86 9.47
CA SER A 229 3.38 -29.30 9.34
C SER A 229 2.81 -29.88 10.63
N ALA A 230 1.49 -29.97 10.72
CA ALA A 230 0.79 -30.81 11.68
C ALA A 230 -0.11 -31.75 10.89
N SER A 231 0.39 -32.99 10.70
CA SER A 231 -0.36 -34.08 10.11
C SER A 231 -1.52 -34.50 11.02
N GLY A 232 -2.75 -34.20 10.62
CA GLY A 232 -3.97 -34.72 11.23
C GLY A 232 -5.15 -34.58 10.24
N PRO A 233 -5.99 -35.61 10.06
CA PRO A 233 -7.14 -35.50 9.17
C PRO A 233 -8.30 -34.79 9.89
N ALA A 234 -9.02 -33.97 9.13
CA ALA A 234 -10.20 -33.16 9.51
C ALA A 234 -9.90 -31.77 10.11
N ASP A 235 -9.83 -30.75 9.26
CA ASP A 235 -10.94 -29.78 9.18
C ASP A 235 -10.87 -28.96 7.89
N GLN A 236 -11.97 -28.96 7.12
CA GLN A 236 -12.18 -28.05 5.99
C GLN A 236 -12.54 -26.62 6.45
N ALA A 237 -12.12 -26.22 7.65
CA ALA A 237 -12.03 -24.81 8.01
C ALA A 237 -10.83 -24.22 7.26
N LYS A 238 -11.05 -23.89 5.99
CA LYS A 238 -10.11 -23.11 5.17
C LYS A 238 -9.50 -22.01 6.04
N ASN A 239 -8.17 -21.86 5.97
CA ASN A 239 -7.31 -20.90 6.68
C ASN A 239 -7.82 -19.43 6.65
N LEU A 240 -8.92 -19.16 7.33
CA LEU A 240 -9.50 -17.83 7.52
C LEU A 240 -8.75 -17.17 8.66
N SER A 241 -7.74 -16.38 8.31
CA SER A 241 -7.07 -15.51 9.27
C SER A 241 -7.41 -14.05 9.01
N VAL A 242 -7.43 -13.29 10.11
CA VAL A 242 -7.69 -11.86 10.16
C VAL A 242 -6.44 -11.22 10.69
N SER A 243 -5.96 -10.19 9.99
CA SER A 243 -4.85 -9.37 10.47
C SER A 243 -5.30 -7.92 10.53
N MET A 244 -4.98 -7.27 11.65
CA MET A 244 -5.32 -5.88 11.90
C MET A 244 -4.14 -4.94 11.67
N VAL A 245 -4.47 -3.72 11.25
CA VAL A 245 -3.57 -2.57 11.22
C VAL A 245 -4.24 -1.41 11.94
N ALA A 246 -3.47 -0.58 12.63
CA ALA A 246 -3.99 0.57 13.35
C ALA A 246 -3.08 1.79 13.17
N THR A 247 -3.67 2.98 13.03
CA THR A 247 -2.94 4.25 13.05
C THR A 247 -3.87 5.41 13.36
N MET A 248 -3.32 6.59 13.64
CA MET A 248 -4.08 7.84 13.70
C MET A 248 -4.12 8.49 12.30
N ASP A 249 -5.27 9.02 11.87
CA ASP A 249 -5.35 9.85 10.68
C ASP A 249 -4.88 11.29 10.93
N THR A 250 -4.95 12.16 9.92
CA THR A 250 -4.49 13.56 10.03
C THR A 250 -5.41 14.46 10.85
N SER A 251 -6.63 14.02 11.12
CA SER A 251 -7.64 14.71 11.95
C SER A 251 -7.64 14.22 13.40
N GLY A 252 -6.82 13.22 13.72
CA GLY A 252 -6.76 12.60 15.05
C GLY A 252 -7.77 11.47 15.25
N GLY A 253 -8.41 10.98 14.19
CA GLY A 253 -9.25 9.78 14.24
C GLY A 253 -8.42 8.49 14.30
N LEU A 254 -8.92 7.48 15.01
CA LEU A 254 -8.31 6.15 15.03
C LEU A 254 -8.79 5.36 13.80
N VAL A 255 -7.84 4.89 12.99
CA VAL A 255 -8.11 4.08 11.81
C VAL A 255 -7.71 2.65 12.10
N LEU A 256 -8.68 1.73 12.03
CA LEU A 256 -8.48 0.29 12.14
C LEU A 256 -8.75 -0.36 10.79
N GLY A 257 -7.76 -1.06 10.25
CA GLY A 257 -7.88 -1.82 9.02
C GLY A 257 -7.86 -3.31 9.26
N LYS A 258 -8.65 -4.04 8.49
CA LYS A 258 -8.69 -5.50 8.49
C LYS A 258 -8.46 -6.04 7.09
N ILE A 259 -7.54 -7.00 6.99
CA ILE A 259 -7.37 -7.85 5.81
C ILE A 259 -7.87 -9.26 6.14
N LEU A 260 -8.67 -9.81 5.23
CA LEU A 260 -9.16 -11.19 5.28
C LEU A 260 -8.38 -12.04 4.29
N LYS A 261 -7.83 -13.17 4.74
CA LYS A 261 -7.39 -14.25 3.84
C LYS A 261 -8.62 -15.11 3.54
N SER A 262 -9.00 -15.22 2.26
CA SER A 262 -10.17 -15.95 1.76
C SER A 262 -9.75 -17.02 0.78
#